data_AF-A0A7X5IP99-F1
#
_entry.id   AF-A0A7X5IP99-F1
#
_cell.length_a   1.000
_cell.length_b   1.000
_cell.length_c   1.000
_cell.angle_alpha   90.00
_cell.angle_beta   90.00
_cell.angle_gamma   90.00
#
_symmetry.space_group_name_H-M   'P 1'
#
loop_
_entity.id
_entity.type
_entity.pdbx_description
1 polymer ?
#
loop_
_entity_poly.entity_id
_entity_poly.type
_entity_poly.pdbx_seq_one_letter_code
_entity_poly.pdbx_strand_id
1 'polypeptide(L)'
;MKINAQMQHKPGAFDFDDCFIERVVEVSKVDFFAMSRCPLGTHSVIRQNKDAMGHDEKGIHCLLVLGEGGRDGILVDSEGYDYCRLAAYIPEARTIVEATPELSITRNAPASEPEQSPSPAMNL
;
A
#
# COMPACT_ATOMS: atom_id res chain seq x y z
N MET A 1 0.75 1.91 -26.25
CA MET A 1 0.36 1.89 -24.83
C MET A 1 1.31 0.96 -24.07
N LYS A 2 1.69 1.28 -22.84
CA LYS A 2 2.56 0.45 -21.97
C LYS A 2 1.90 0.29 -20.61
N ILE A 3 1.89 -0.92 -20.06
CA ILE A 3 1.32 -1.28 -18.74
C ILE A 3 2.33 -2.16 -17.99
N ASN A 4 2.36 -2.07 -16.66
CA ASN A 4 3.13 -2.96 -15.80
C ASN A 4 2.25 -4.13 -15.35
N ALA A 5 2.73 -5.37 -15.42
CA ALA A 5 1.94 -6.55 -15.05
C ALA A 5 2.81 -7.65 -14.44
N GLN A 6 2.22 -8.43 -13.52
CA GLN A 6 2.84 -9.63 -12.94
C GLN A 6 2.49 -10.84 -13.81
N MET A 7 3.35 -11.13 -14.79
CA MET A 7 3.13 -12.23 -15.73
C MET A 7 3.48 -13.59 -15.11
N GLN A 8 2.63 -14.59 -15.31
CA GLN A 8 2.86 -15.96 -14.89
C GLN A 8 3.30 -16.82 -16.09
N HIS A 9 4.28 -17.71 -15.89
CA HIS A 9 4.68 -18.67 -16.92
C HIS A 9 3.88 -19.97 -16.78
N LYS A 10 3.06 -20.27 -17.79
CA LYS A 10 2.15 -21.44 -17.84
C LYS A 10 1.15 -21.47 -16.67
N PRO A 11 0.26 -20.46 -16.54
CA PRO A 11 -0.76 -20.47 -15.50
C PRO A 11 -1.72 -21.65 -15.73
N GLY A 12 -2.00 -22.40 -14.67
CA GLY A 12 -3.02 -23.46 -14.68
C GLY A 12 -4.44 -22.90 -14.49
N ALA A 13 -4.55 -21.81 -13.74
CA ALA A 13 -5.76 -21.02 -13.50
C ALA A 13 -5.36 -19.62 -13.03
N PHE A 14 -6.31 -18.68 -13.05
CA PHE A 14 -6.22 -17.40 -12.37
C PHE A 14 -7.24 -17.39 -11.24
N ASP A 15 -6.82 -17.87 -10.08
CA ASP A 15 -7.64 -17.89 -8.88
C ASP A 15 -7.49 -16.55 -8.17
N PHE A 16 -8.51 -15.71 -8.25
CA PHE A 16 -8.53 -14.38 -7.68
C PHE A 16 -9.23 -14.39 -6.32
N ASP A 17 -8.68 -13.66 -5.36
CA ASP A 17 -9.36 -13.37 -4.10
C ASP A 17 -10.33 -12.21 -4.28
N ASP A 18 -11.50 -12.29 -3.65
CA ASP A 18 -12.41 -11.15 -3.52
C ASP A 18 -11.78 -10.11 -2.60
N CYS A 19 -11.38 -8.97 -3.17
CA CYS A 19 -10.70 -7.89 -2.45
C CYS A 19 -11.60 -6.65 -2.38
N PHE A 20 -11.79 -6.13 -1.17
CA PHE A 20 -12.55 -4.90 -0.91
C PHE A 20 -11.58 -3.74 -0.65
N ILE A 21 -11.76 -2.63 -1.36
CA ILE A 21 -10.95 -1.42 -1.13
C ILE A 21 -11.62 -0.59 -0.04
N GLU A 22 -11.12 -0.71 1.19
CA GLU A 22 -11.65 0.04 2.33
C GLU A 22 -11.15 1.49 2.36
N ARG A 23 -9.93 1.70 1.87
CA ARG A 23 -9.30 3.03 1.85
C ARG A 23 -8.33 3.17 0.71
N VAL A 24 -8.28 4.38 0.13
CA VAL A 24 -7.28 4.76 -0.88
C VAL A 24 -6.38 5.84 -0.31
N VAL A 25 -5.07 5.58 -0.32
CA VAL A 25 -4.06 6.49 0.19
C VAL A 25 -3.01 6.77 -0.87
N GLU A 26 -2.73 8.05 -1.12
CA GLU A 26 -1.64 8.52 -1.95
C GLU A 26 -0.40 8.80 -1.09
N VAL A 27 0.72 8.17 -1.45
CA VAL A 27 2.03 8.36 -0.82
C VAL A 27 3.01 9.02 -1.78
N SER A 28 4.15 9.48 -1.26
CA SER A 28 5.21 10.05 -2.11
C SER A 28 5.71 9.03 -3.14
N LYS A 29 6.28 9.52 -4.24
CA LYS A 29 6.91 8.64 -5.26
C LYS A 29 8.00 7.75 -4.66
N VAL A 30 8.73 8.26 -3.67
CA VAL A 30 9.83 7.54 -3.00
C VAL A 30 9.28 6.39 -2.17
N ASP A 31 8.24 6.65 -1.38
CA ASP A 31 7.60 5.62 -0.54
C ASP A 31 6.94 4.54 -1.40
N PHE A 32 6.22 4.94 -2.45
CA PHE A 32 5.63 3.98 -3.38
C PHE A 32 6.69 3.10 -4.05
N PHE A 33 7.82 3.71 -4.48
CA PHE A 33 8.94 2.96 -5.04
C PHE A 33 9.54 1.99 -4.02
N ALA A 34 9.78 2.44 -2.78
CA ALA A 34 10.29 1.60 -1.70
C ALA A 34 9.36 0.42 -1.41
N MET A 35 8.05 0.65 -1.32
CA MET A 35 7.04 -0.39 -1.16
C MET A 35 7.06 -1.40 -2.31
N SER A 36 7.10 -0.92 -3.56
CA SER A 36 7.11 -1.80 -4.74
C SER A 36 8.37 -2.67 -4.85
N ARG A 37 9.51 -2.21 -4.31
CA ARG A 37 10.80 -2.91 -4.38
C ARG A 37 11.12 -3.72 -3.13
N CYS A 38 10.61 -3.31 -1.99
CA CYS A 38 10.79 -3.98 -0.71
C CYS A 38 9.45 -4.08 0.03
N PRO A 39 8.52 -4.94 -0.41
CA PRO A 39 7.21 -5.09 0.24
C PRO A 39 7.28 -5.50 1.71
N LEU A 40 8.33 -6.27 2.07
CA LEU A 40 8.59 -6.71 3.44
C LEU A 40 9.27 -5.65 4.34
N GLY A 41 9.62 -4.49 3.78
CA GLY A 41 10.13 -3.36 4.55
C GLY A 41 9.07 -2.75 5.48
N THR A 42 9.51 -2.00 6.49
CA THR A 42 8.59 -1.25 7.36
C THR A 42 8.10 0.01 6.65
N HIS A 43 6.79 0.11 6.45
CA HIS A 43 6.15 1.20 5.71
C HIS A 43 5.18 1.96 6.61
N SER A 44 5.43 3.26 6.80
CA SER A 44 4.62 4.12 7.68
C SER A 44 3.15 4.17 7.27
N VAL A 45 2.86 4.17 5.95
CA VAL A 45 1.49 4.15 5.42
C VAL A 45 0.72 2.92 5.85
N ILE A 46 1.37 1.75 5.95
CA ILE A 46 0.74 0.51 6.42
C ILE A 46 0.43 0.61 7.91
N ARG A 47 1.42 1.04 8.70
CA ARG A 47 1.27 1.24 10.14
C ARG A 47 0.12 2.18 10.49
N GLN A 48 -0.05 3.27 9.73
CA GLN A 48 -1.07 4.29 9.97
C GLN A 48 -2.49 3.85 9.57
N ASN A 49 -2.62 2.82 8.73
CA ASN A 49 -3.89 2.41 8.13
C ASN A 49 -4.26 0.95 8.43
N LYS A 50 -3.73 0.38 9.51
CA LYS A 50 -4.03 -1.01 9.92
C LYS A 50 -5.52 -1.27 10.14
N ASP A 51 -6.26 -0.24 10.54
CA ASP A 51 -7.70 -0.31 10.78
C ASP A 51 -8.52 -0.54 9.51
N ALA A 52 -7.95 -0.27 8.32
CA ALA A 52 -8.61 -0.46 7.03
C ALA A 52 -8.27 -1.82 6.37
N MET A 53 -7.54 -2.70 7.06
CA MET A 53 -7.08 -3.97 6.51
C MET A 53 -7.51 -5.15 7.39
N GLY A 54 -7.75 -6.29 6.76
CA GLY A 54 -8.07 -7.55 7.44
C GLY A 54 -8.81 -8.52 6.52
N HIS A 55 -9.32 -9.61 7.09
CA HIS A 55 -10.01 -10.66 6.33
C HIS A 55 -11.23 -11.15 7.13
N ASP A 56 -12.38 -11.24 6.47
CA ASP A 56 -13.60 -11.85 7.00
C ASP A 56 -14.16 -12.94 6.04
N GLU A 57 -15.37 -13.44 6.30
CA GLU A 57 -15.98 -14.49 5.45
C GLU A 57 -16.29 -14.04 4.02
N LYS A 58 -16.29 -12.74 3.72
CA LYS A 58 -16.59 -12.18 2.40
C LYS A 58 -15.34 -12.00 1.56
N GLY A 59 -14.18 -11.81 2.18
CA GLY A 59 -12.91 -11.66 1.48
C GLY A 59 -11.93 -10.73 2.17
N ILE A 60 -10.94 -10.27 1.40
CA ILE A 60 -9.79 -9.53 1.91
C ILE A 60 -10.08 -8.03 1.85
N HIS A 61 -10.11 -7.38 3.01
CA HIS A 61 -10.19 -5.94 3.15
C HIS A 61 -8.80 -5.33 2.98
N CYS A 62 -8.68 -4.46 1.97
CA CYS A 62 -7.42 -3.95 1.49
C CYS A 62 -7.33 -2.43 1.60
N LEU A 63 -6.11 -1.98 1.91
CA LEU A 63 -5.66 -0.63 1.63
C LEU A 63 -5.15 -0.57 0.19
N LEU A 64 -5.66 0.36 -0.62
CA LEU A 64 -5.07 0.68 -1.91
C LEU A 64 -4.09 1.85 -1.75
N VAL A 65 -2.82 1.60 -2.00
CA VAL A 65 -1.76 2.61 -1.99
C VAL A 65 -1.44 3.07 -3.41
N LEU A 66 -1.51 4.37 -3.66
CA LEU A 66 -1.15 5.02 -4.92
C LEU A 66 0.13 5.83 -4.74
N GLY A 67 0.99 5.85 -5.77
CA GLY A 67 2.11 6.78 -5.82
C GLY A 67 1.67 8.16 -6.33
N GLU A 68 2.20 9.22 -5.74
CA GLU A 68 1.95 10.61 -6.17
C GLU A 68 2.24 10.80 -7.66
N GLY A 69 1.22 11.21 -8.41
CA GLY A 69 1.29 11.38 -9.87
C GLY A 69 1.53 10.10 -10.66
N GLY A 70 1.56 8.93 -10.01
CA GLY A 70 1.58 7.61 -10.63
C GLY A 70 0.17 7.07 -10.86
N ARG A 71 0.00 6.21 -11.87
CA ARG A 71 -1.30 5.60 -12.19
C ARG A 71 -1.48 4.21 -11.59
N ASP A 72 -0.38 3.51 -11.36
CA ASP A 72 -0.40 2.17 -10.77
C ASP A 72 -0.55 2.24 -9.25
N GLY A 73 -1.03 1.16 -8.65
CA GLY A 73 -1.25 1.04 -7.22
C GLY A 73 -0.84 -0.33 -6.68
N ILE A 74 -0.82 -0.43 -5.36
CA ILE A 74 -0.58 -1.69 -4.64
C ILE A 74 -1.75 -1.89 -3.68
N LEU A 75 -2.48 -2.99 -3.81
CA LEU A 75 -3.39 -3.46 -2.78
C LEU A 75 -2.59 -4.15 -1.68
N VAL A 76 -2.95 -3.87 -0.43
CA VAL A 76 -2.29 -4.43 0.74
C VAL A 76 -3.32 -4.86 1.77
N ASP A 77 -3.18 -6.09 2.27
CA ASP A 77 -3.61 -6.47 3.62
C ASP A 77 -2.34 -6.79 4.43
N SER A 78 -2.20 -6.13 5.57
CA SER A 78 -1.04 -6.28 6.44
C SER A 78 -1.20 -7.40 7.46
N GLU A 79 -2.41 -7.89 7.69
CA GLU A 79 -2.78 -8.76 8.81
C GLU A 79 -2.24 -8.25 10.17
N GLY A 80 -2.19 -6.92 10.35
CA GLY A 80 -1.72 -6.26 11.56
C GLY A 80 -0.22 -5.96 11.64
N TYR A 81 0.57 -6.28 10.61
CA TYR A 81 2.00 -5.95 10.54
C TYR A 81 2.27 -4.55 9.94
N ASP A 82 3.52 -4.07 10.01
CA ASP A 82 3.94 -2.77 9.44
C ASP A 82 4.49 -2.92 8.00
N TYR A 83 4.21 -4.02 7.31
CA TYR A 83 4.70 -4.33 5.96
C TYR A 83 3.58 -4.94 5.09
N CYS A 84 3.82 -5.04 3.78
CA CYS A 84 2.86 -5.57 2.82
C CYS A 84 2.84 -7.11 2.87
N ARG A 85 2.03 -7.70 3.78
CA ARG A 85 2.01 -9.15 4.00
C ARG A 85 1.29 -9.90 2.89
N LEU A 86 0.10 -9.46 2.55
CA LEU A 86 -0.62 -9.81 1.33
C LEU A 86 -0.61 -8.57 0.43
N ALA A 87 -0.18 -8.73 -0.82
CA ALA A 87 -0.13 -7.60 -1.74
C ALA A 87 -0.29 -8.00 -3.20
N ALA A 88 -0.98 -7.15 -3.95
CA ALA A 88 -1.14 -7.27 -5.39
C ALA A 88 -0.78 -5.95 -6.07
N TYR A 89 -0.02 -6.02 -7.16
CA TYR A 89 0.26 -4.84 -7.98
C TYR A 89 -0.89 -4.62 -8.97
N ILE A 90 -1.54 -3.46 -8.88
CA ILE A 90 -2.72 -3.13 -9.68
C ILE A 90 -2.34 -2.05 -10.69
N PRO A 91 -2.20 -2.39 -11.99
CA PRO A 91 -1.93 -1.38 -12.99
C PRO A 91 -3.13 -0.48 -13.21
N GLU A 92 -2.87 0.80 -13.53
CA GLU A 92 -3.92 1.81 -13.77
C GLU A 92 -4.93 1.94 -12.60
N ALA A 93 -4.54 1.55 -11.38
CA ALA A 93 -5.37 1.63 -10.18
C ALA A 93 -5.99 3.01 -9.96
N ARG A 94 -5.25 4.09 -10.25
CA ARG A 94 -5.78 5.46 -10.14
C ARG A 94 -6.98 5.68 -11.05
N THR A 95 -6.92 5.19 -12.28
CA THR A 95 -8.03 5.30 -13.24
C THR A 95 -9.27 4.56 -12.73
N ILE A 96 -9.08 3.41 -12.07
CA ILE A 96 -10.18 2.66 -11.42
C ILE A 96 -10.81 3.49 -10.29
N VAL A 97 -9.99 4.07 -9.42
CA VAL A 97 -10.45 4.90 -8.30
C VAL A 97 -11.18 6.15 -8.80
N GLU A 98 -10.62 6.87 -9.79
CA GLU A 98 -11.23 8.07 -10.36
C GLU A 98 -12.57 7.77 -11.06
N ALA A 99 -12.77 6.54 -11.53
CA ALA A 99 -14.02 6.10 -12.13
C ALA A 99 -15.04 5.55 -11.12
N THR A 100 -14.68 5.45 -9.83
CA THR A 100 -15.50 4.86 -8.76
C THR A 100 -15.87 5.94 -7.73
N PRO A 101 -17.07 6.54 -7.80
CA PRO A 101 -17.46 7.71 -6.99
C PRO A 101 -17.41 7.50 -5.47
N GLU A 102 -17.50 6.26 -5.00
CA GLU A 102 -17.50 5.89 -3.59
C GLU A 102 -16.09 5.94 -2.96
N LEU A 103 -15.05 5.93 -3.79
CA LEU A 103 -13.67 5.97 -3.36
C LEU A 103 -13.15 7.41 -3.37
N SER A 104 -12.43 7.77 -2.30
CA SER A 104 -11.73 9.05 -2.21
C SER A 104 -10.25 8.84 -1.94
N ILE A 105 -9.41 9.58 -2.67
CA ILE A 105 -7.95 9.54 -2.49
C ILE A 105 -7.59 10.48 -1.35
N THR A 106 -7.05 9.93 -0.27
CA THR A 106 -6.50 10.70 0.85
C THR A 106 -4.98 10.75 0.74
N ARG A 107 -4.35 11.87 1.08
CA ARG A 107 -2.88 11.95 1.11
C ARG A 107 -2.35 11.44 2.43
N ASN A 108 -1.38 10.55 2.39
CA ASN A 108 -0.68 10.15 3.60
C ASN A 108 0.17 11.31 4.10
N ALA A 109 -0.01 11.71 5.35
CA ALA A 109 0.91 12.64 5.97
C ALA A 109 2.26 11.91 6.21
N PRO A 110 3.40 12.56 5.97
CA PRO A 110 4.67 12.01 6.44
C PRO A 110 4.57 11.84 7.95
N ALA A 111 4.96 10.67 8.46
CA ALA A 111 5.10 10.48 9.89
C ALA A 111 6.09 11.54 10.40
N SER A 112 5.64 12.41 11.31
CA SER A 112 6.55 13.24 12.10
C SER A 112 7.57 12.30 12.76
N GLU A 113 8.85 12.41 12.38
CA GLU A 113 9.92 11.67 13.05
C GLU A 113 9.85 11.97 14.55
N PRO A 114 10.01 10.97 15.44
CA PRO A 114 10.16 11.28 16.85
C PRO A 114 11.40 12.15 17.01
N GLU A 115 11.26 13.30 17.68
CA GLU A 115 12.37 14.17 18.06
C GLU A 115 13.51 13.31 18.62
N GLN A 116 14.70 13.44 18.03
CA GLN A 116 15.92 12.88 18.58
C GLN A 116 16.07 13.39 20.01
N SER A 117 15.85 12.51 21.00
CA SER A 117 16.24 12.76 22.38
C SER A 117 17.73 13.11 22.41
N PRO A 118 18.15 14.23 23.03
CA PRO A 118 19.55 14.62 23.03
C PRO A 118 20.36 13.53 23.73
N SER A 119 21.34 12.99 23.00
CA SER A 119 22.30 12.01 23.52
C SER A 119 22.98 12.61 24.76
N PRO A 120 23.05 11.89 25.90
CA PRO A 120 23.71 12.42 27.08
C PRO A 120 25.20 12.64 26.76
N ALA A 121 25.64 13.89 26.93
CA ALA A 121 27.03 14.26 26.79
C ALA A 121 27.90 13.37 27.68
N MET A 122 28.83 12.67 27.05
CA MET A 122 29.88 11.90 27.72
C MET A 122 30.85 12.91 28.32
N ASN A 123 30.73 13.17 29.62
CA ASN A 123 31.71 13.98 30.34
C ASN A 123 33.04 13.21 30.41
N LEU A 124 34.12 13.91 30.02
CA LEU A 124 35.52 13.47 30.14
C LEU A 124 35.93 13.18 31.59
#